data_AF-A0A3B3ZC35-F1
#
_entry.id   AF-A0A3B3ZC35-F1
#
_cell.length_a   1.000
_cell.length_b   1.000
_cell.length_c   1.000
_cell.angle_alpha   90.00
_cell.angle_beta   90.00
_cell.angle_gamma   90.00
#
_symmetry.space_group_name_H-M   'P 1'
#
loop_
_entity.id
_entity.type
_entity.pdbx_description
1 polymer ?
#
loop_
_entity_poly.entity_id
_entity_poly.type
_entity_poly.pdbx_seq_one_letter_code
_entity_poly.pdbx_strand_id
1 'polypeptide(L)'
;MLLSPECADLLLEAQAATGHIIDPKNNKKLTVDEACINETVDSADRDSLLEAEAAAVGYKDPYSAKPLSVFEVSADKKSQLKGNLPIAGVIIENKRKMSLTEAKEQRLLSPECADLLLEAQAATGHIIDPTTNQKLTVKEGYNKGMFDLKARDRLLIAEAAAVGYRDPNSSVPLSVFEALKKGIVDKKTALRLLQAQEAVGGYIDPRIGVFFTKDTAIKRNLLDEDTWNALNANPKCYIDPETKKNISYEVLKNKCTTDINSGLKFLPVSKSIDPSNLIFDGVRKSISGSQHGGAKGSVVPGPRLLGAQNWTHSINLY
;
A
#
# COMPACT_ATOMS: atom_id res chain seq x y z
N MET A 1 -12.00 38.42 16.01
CA MET A 1 -12.45 37.31 16.88
C MET A 1 -11.28 37.03 17.80
N LEU A 2 -11.40 37.39 19.08
CA LEU A 2 -10.35 37.12 20.06
C LEU A 2 -10.55 35.69 20.57
N LEU A 3 -9.47 34.92 20.67
CA LEU A 3 -9.49 33.60 21.28
C LEU A 3 -9.88 33.75 22.76
N SER A 4 -10.55 32.75 23.33
CA SER A 4 -10.69 32.70 24.80
C SER A 4 -9.29 32.55 25.42
N PRO A 5 -9.08 33.04 26.66
CA PRO A 5 -7.81 32.87 27.37
C PRO A 5 -7.34 31.41 27.40
N GLU A 6 -8.24 30.49 27.73
CA GLU A 6 -7.95 29.04 27.76
C GLU A 6 -7.48 28.50 26.40
N CYS A 7 -8.02 28.99 25.27
CA CYS A 7 -7.56 28.58 23.95
C CYS A 7 -6.24 29.24 23.56
N ALA A 8 -5.97 30.45 24.05
CA ALA A 8 -4.70 31.14 23.82
C ALA A 8 -3.56 30.43 24.56
N ASP A 9 -3.79 30.03 25.81
CA ASP A 9 -2.82 29.32 26.65
C ASP A 9 -2.46 27.96 26.02
N LEU A 10 -3.47 27.17 25.62
CA LEU A 10 -3.25 25.89 24.94
C LEU A 10 -2.50 26.03 23.61
N LEU A 11 -2.72 27.11 22.86
CA LEU A 11 -1.99 27.37 21.62
C LEU A 11 -0.54 27.75 21.89
N LEU A 12 -0.27 28.54 22.94
CA LEU A 12 1.08 28.89 23.35
C LEU A 12 1.86 27.68 23.87
N GLU A 13 1.23 26.84 24.69
CA GLU A 13 1.83 25.57 25.15
C GLU A 13 2.15 24.64 23.97
N ALA A 14 1.23 24.51 23.00
CA ALA A 14 1.47 23.72 21.81
C ALA A 14 2.63 24.27 20.98
N GLN A 15 2.75 25.60 20.84
CA GLN A 15 3.88 26.24 20.17
C GLN A 15 5.20 25.99 20.94
N ALA A 16 5.22 26.20 22.25
CA ALA A 16 6.37 25.94 23.11
C ALA A 16 6.83 24.48 23.02
N ALA A 17 5.91 23.51 23.00
CA ALA A 17 6.20 22.09 22.80
C ALA A 17 6.81 21.79 21.41
N THR A 18 6.62 22.65 20.41
CA THR A 18 7.32 22.56 19.11
C THR A 18 8.69 23.26 19.11
N GLY A 19 9.11 23.79 20.25
CA GLY A 19 10.41 24.43 20.47
C GLY A 19 10.48 25.91 20.07
N HIS A 20 9.36 26.54 19.65
CA HIS A 20 9.35 27.95 19.25
C HIS A 20 7.97 28.58 19.43
N ILE A 21 7.94 29.85 19.85
CA ILE A 21 6.74 30.71 19.82
C ILE A 21 6.70 31.48 18.50
N ILE A 22 5.51 31.60 17.90
CA ILE A 22 5.34 32.35 16.65
C ILE A 22 4.95 33.80 16.99
N ASP A 23 5.79 34.77 16.61
CA ASP A 23 5.41 36.18 16.60
C ASP A 23 4.57 36.48 15.34
N PRO A 24 3.26 36.72 15.47
CA PRO A 24 2.38 36.93 14.33
C PRO A 24 2.60 38.28 13.64
N LYS A 25 3.20 39.27 14.31
CA LYS A 25 3.44 40.61 13.74
C LYS A 25 4.61 40.61 12.77
N ASN A 26 5.67 39.88 13.14
CA ASN A 26 6.91 39.82 12.36
C ASN A 26 7.09 38.50 11.61
N ASN A 27 6.19 37.54 11.79
CA ASN A 27 6.28 36.19 11.24
C ASN A 27 7.62 35.52 11.56
N LYS A 28 8.09 35.70 12.80
CA LYS A 28 9.35 35.14 13.30
C LYS A 28 9.08 34.03 14.31
N LYS A 29 9.97 33.04 14.33
CA LYS A 29 10.05 32.03 15.39
C LYS A 29 10.97 32.57 16.47
N LEU A 30 10.45 32.63 17.70
CA LEU A 30 11.15 33.11 18.88
C LEU A 30 11.33 31.96 19.88
N THR A 31 12.38 32.00 20.68
CA THR A 31 12.44 31.19 21.91
C THR A 31 11.43 31.72 22.93
N VAL A 32 11.11 30.93 23.98
CA VAL A 32 10.23 31.40 25.07
C VAL A 32 10.79 32.68 25.72
N ASP A 33 12.10 32.75 25.93
CA ASP A 33 12.76 33.94 26.49
C ASP A 33 12.68 35.15 25.54
N GLU A 34 12.93 34.95 24.25
CA GLU A 34 12.79 36.03 23.24
C GLU A 34 11.34 36.51 23.12
N ALA A 35 10.37 35.61 23.26
CA ALA A 35 8.96 35.94 23.19
C ALA A 35 8.49 36.76 24.40
N CYS A 36 9.05 36.51 25.58
CA CYS A 36 8.83 37.33 26.78
C CYS A 36 9.49 38.71 26.63
N ILE A 37 10.73 38.77 26.11
CA ILE A 37 11.46 40.03 25.88
C ILE A 37 10.73 40.92 24.85
N ASN A 38 10.14 40.30 23.82
CA ASN A 38 9.41 41.00 22.76
C ASN A 38 7.95 41.31 23.14
N GLU A 39 7.54 41.04 24.39
CA GLU A 39 6.16 41.24 24.89
C GLU A 39 5.09 40.53 24.03
N THR A 40 5.49 39.45 23.34
CA THR A 40 4.58 38.58 22.58
C THR A 40 3.89 37.55 23.47
N VAL A 41 4.45 37.29 24.65
CA VAL A 41 3.96 36.37 25.68
C VAL A 41 4.14 37.04 27.03
N ASP A 42 3.20 36.82 27.96
CA ASP A 42 3.35 37.34 29.33
C ASP A 42 4.48 36.60 30.06
N SER A 43 5.32 37.36 30.74
CA SER A 43 6.38 36.82 31.60
C SER A 43 5.89 35.85 32.67
N ALA A 44 4.62 35.95 33.10
CA ALA A 44 4.00 35.04 34.06
C ALA A 44 3.84 33.60 33.51
N ASP A 45 3.68 33.46 32.19
CA ASP A 45 3.51 32.16 31.52
C ASP A 45 4.84 31.48 31.19
N ARG A 46 5.95 32.19 31.41
CA ARG A 46 7.29 31.74 31.03
C ARG A 46 7.62 30.35 31.58
N ASP A 47 7.40 30.13 32.87
CA ASP A 47 7.78 28.88 33.52
C ASP A 47 6.92 27.71 33.02
N SER A 48 5.61 27.93 32.82
CA SER A 48 4.68 26.94 32.24
C SER A 48 5.05 26.57 30.80
N LEU A 49 5.47 27.55 29.99
CA LEU A 49 5.90 27.31 28.61
C LEU A 49 7.26 26.62 28.53
N LEU A 50 8.20 26.96 29.42
CA LEU A 50 9.45 26.22 29.57
C LEU A 50 9.21 24.78 30.06
N GLU A 51 8.21 24.56 30.91
CA GLU A 51 7.79 23.22 31.32
C GLU A 51 7.14 22.45 30.16
N ALA A 52 6.29 23.08 29.35
CA ALA A 52 5.72 22.48 28.15
C ALA A 52 6.80 22.12 27.11
N GLU A 53 7.81 22.98 26.94
CA GLU A 53 9.00 22.70 26.14
C GLU A 53 9.79 21.53 26.75
N ALA A 54 10.08 21.55 28.06
CA ALA A 54 10.74 20.49 28.83
C ALA A 54 10.02 19.14 28.77
N ALA A 55 8.68 19.14 28.76
CA ALA A 55 7.85 17.96 28.63
C ALA A 55 7.99 17.33 27.22
N ALA A 56 8.23 18.15 26.18
CA ALA A 56 8.60 17.66 24.86
C ALA A 56 10.05 17.11 24.80
N VAL A 57 10.95 17.58 25.69
CA VAL A 57 12.38 17.18 25.79
C VAL A 57 12.61 15.73 26.27
N GLY A 58 11.57 14.93 26.47
CA GLY A 58 11.69 13.48 26.72
C GLY A 58 12.49 12.70 25.65
N TYR A 59 12.74 13.31 24.48
CA TYR A 59 13.67 12.82 23.45
C TYR A 59 14.77 13.85 23.18
N LYS A 60 16.02 13.51 23.54
CA LYS A 60 17.23 14.30 23.25
C LYS A 60 18.02 13.67 22.11
N ASP A 61 18.68 14.49 21.30
CA ASP A 61 19.67 14.04 20.32
C ASP A 61 20.80 13.28 21.04
N PRO A 62 21.08 12.01 20.68
CA PRO A 62 22.09 11.19 21.35
C PRO A 62 23.54 11.67 21.17
N TYR A 63 23.79 12.61 20.25
CA TYR A 63 25.12 13.16 19.96
C TYR A 63 25.29 14.60 20.47
N SER A 64 24.22 15.39 20.52
CA SER A 64 24.29 16.81 20.94
C SER A 64 23.61 17.11 22.27
N ALA A 65 22.86 16.16 22.86
CA ALA A 65 22.03 16.33 24.05
C ALA A 65 21.01 17.49 23.97
N LYS A 66 20.83 18.04 22.76
CA LYS A 66 19.87 19.10 22.48
C LYS A 66 18.46 18.52 22.48
N PRO A 67 17.46 19.24 23.05
CA PRO A 67 16.06 18.91 22.86
C PRO A 67 15.68 18.82 21.38
N LEU A 68 15.01 17.74 20.98
CA LEU A 68 14.43 17.65 19.65
C LEU A 68 12.98 18.14 19.72
N SER A 69 12.60 19.05 18.82
CA SER A 69 11.21 19.50 18.70
C SER A 69 10.28 18.36 18.28
N VAL A 70 8.97 18.48 18.56
CA VAL A 70 7.96 17.54 18.03
C VAL A 70 8.07 17.39 16.50
N PHE A 71 8.43 18.46 15.78
CA PHE A 71 8.66 18.40 14.34
C PHE A 71 9.86 17.50 13.99
N GLU A 72 11.01 17.68 14.65
CA GLU A 72 12.23 16.89 14.43
C GLU A 72 12.01 15.42 14.86
N VAL A 73 11.43 15.18 16.03
CA VAL A 73 11.07 13.84 16.49
C VAL A 73 10.07 13.18 15.53
N SER A 74 9.10 13.93 14.99
CA SER A 74 8.13 13.42 14.02
C SER A 74 8.74 13.16 12.64
N ALA A 75 9.77 13.91 12.25
CA ALA A 75 10.52 13.71 11.01
C ALA A 75 11.38 12.45 11.13
N ASP A 76 12.08 12.27 12.25
CA ASP A 76 12.91 11.10 12.54
C ASP A 76 12.08 9.84 12.72
N LYS A 77 10.90 9.94 13.35
CA LYS A 77 9.97 8.82 13.54
C LYS A 77 8.89 8.72 12.47
N LYS A 78 9.01 9.44 11.35
CA LYS A 78 7.97 9.50 10.31
C LYS A 78 7.61 8.11 9.77
N SER A 79 8.59 7.22 9.65
CA SER A 79 8.39 5.82 9.24
C SER A 79 7.63 5.00 10.29
N GLN A 80 7.76 5.31 11.57
CA GLN A 80 7.05 4.65 12.68
C GLN A 80 5.65 5.24 12.91
N LEU A 81 5.47 6.53 12.64
CA LEU A 81 4.19 7.24 12.83
C LEU A 81 3.26 7.14 11.62
N LYS A 82 3.79 7.10 10.40
CA LYS A 82 2.98 7.08 9.16
C LYS A 82 3.23 5.87 8.27
N GLY A 83 4.28 5.10 8.52
CA GLY A 83 4.73 4.04 7.63
C GLY A 83 5.31 4.54 6.30
N ASN A 84 6.20 3.77 5.71
CA ASN A 84 6.54 3.87 4.29
C ASN A 84 5.29 3.57 3.45
N LEU A 85 5.01 4.34 2.39
CA LEU A 85 3.76 4.17 1.64
C LEU A 85 3.63 2.76 1.01
N PRO A 86 2.43 2.15 1.00
CA PRO A 86 2.16 0.92 0.28
C PRO A 86 2.21 1.14 -1.24
N ILE A 87 2.05 0.06 -2.02
CA ILE A 87 1.94 0.15 -3.48
C ILE A 87 0.63 0.88 -3.80
N ALA A 88 0.72 2.09 -4.34
CA ALA A 88 -0.41 2.99 -4.57
C ALA A 88 -1.15 2.69 -5.88
N GLY A 89 -0.45 2.12 -6.85
CA GLY A 89 -0.97 1.88 -8.19
C GLY A 89 0.09 1.28 -9.10
N VAL A 90 -0.14 1.36 -10.40
CA VAL A 90 0.81 0.88 -11.41
C VAL A 90 1.29 2.02 -12.30
N ILE A 91 2.43 1.82 -12.94
CA ILE A 91 2.99 2.71 -13.94
C ILE A 91 3.33 1.90 -15.20
N ILE A 92 2.86 2.37 -16.35
CA ILE A 92 3.25 1.81 -17.65
C ILE A 92 4.49 2.56 -18.15
N GLU A 93 5.34 1.90 -18.94
CA GLU A 93 6.57 2.41 -19.57
C GLU A 93 6.49 3.87 -20.09
N ASN A 94 5.32 4.31 -20.59
CA ASN A 94 5.07 5.71 -21.01
C ASN A 94 4.82 6.69 -19.84
N LYS A 95 5.25 6.34 -18.61
CA LYS A 95 5.08 7.06 -17.34
C LYS A 95 3.64 7.40 -16.93
N ARG A 96 2.64 6.76 -17.56
CA ARG A 96 1.24 6.92 -17.15
C ARG A 96 1.01 6.13 -15.85
N LYS A 97 0.69 6.86 -14.79
CA LYS A 97 0.28 6.32 -13.49
C LYS A 97 -1.23 6.06 -13.50
N MET A 98 -1.66 5.01 -12.83
CA MET A 98 -3.08 4.68 -12.66
C MET A 98 -3.32 3.92 -11.37
N SER A 99 -4.57 3.95 -10.92
CA SER A 99 -5.04 3.16 -9.78
C SER A 99 -5.01 1.66 -10.09
N LEU A 100 -5.05 0.85 -9.04
CA LEU A 100 -5.10 -0.60 -9.16
C LEU A 100 -6.37 -1.08 -9.90
N THR A 101 -7.47 -0.34 -9.74
CA THR A 101 -8.77 -0.65 -10.37
C THR A 101 -8.77 -0.30 -11.84
N GLU A 102 -8.26 0.88 -12.22
CA GLU A 102 -8.06 1.21 -13.64
C GLU A 102 -7.13 0.20 -14.33
N ALA A 103 -6.09 -0.27 -13.62
CA ALA A 103 -5.18 -1.28 -14.14
C ALA A 103 -5.83 -2.66 -14.31
N LYS A 104 -6.76 -3.02 -13.42
CA LYS A 104 -7.61 -4.22 -13.51
C LYS A 104 -8.56 -4.13 -14.71
N GLU A 105 -9.21 -2.98 -14.91
CA GLU A 105 -10.11 -2.74 -16.05
C GLU A 105 -9.38 -2.78 -17.39
N GLN A 106 -8.17 -2.23 -17.45
CA GLN A 106 -7.30 -2.27 -18.64
C GLN A 106 -6.58 -3.62 -18.82
N ARG A 107 -6.88 -4.63 -17.99
CA ARG A 107 -6.28 -5.98 -18.02
C ARG A 107 -4.76 -6.00 -17.86
N LEU A 108 -4.18 -4.97 -17.26
CA LEU A 108 -2.75 -4.92 -16.92
C LEU A 108 -2.47 -5.73 -15.65
N LEU A 109 -3.43 -5.74 -14.73
CA LEU A 109 -3.45 -6.62 -13.56
C LEU A 109 -4.52 -7.70 -13.75
N SER A 110 -4.25 -8.91 -13.27
CA SER A 110 -5.33 -9.88 -13.08
C SER A 110 -6.25 -9.40 -11.94
N PRO A 111 -7.55 -9.75 -11.95
CA PRO A 111 -8.47 -9.40 -10.87
C PRO A 111 -7.94 -9.76 -9.49
N GLU A 112 -7.37 -10.96 -9.34
CA GLU A 112 -6.80 -11.43 -8.07
C GLU A 112 -5.58 -10.61 -7.64
N CYS A 113 -4.68 -10.25 -8.56
CA CYS A 113 -3.52 -9.41 -8.24
C CYS A 113 -3.96 -8.02 -7.75
N ALA A 114 -4.90 -7.39 -8.44
CA ALA A 114 -5.43 -6.08 -8.04
C ALA A 114 -6.16 -6.13 -6.68
N ASP A 115 -6.98 -7.16 -6.45
CA ASP A 115 -7.71 -7.34 -5.19
C ASP A 115 -6.73 -7.53 -4.01
N LEU A 116 -5.68 -8.35 -4.17
CA LEU A 116 -4.66 -8.55 -3.13
C LEU A 116 -3.90 -7.25 -2.81
N LEU A 117 -3.59 -6.43 -3.82
CA LEU A 117 -2.93 -5.15 -3.62
C LEU A 117 -3.84 -4.11 -2.95
N LEU A 118 -5.14 -4.11 -3.25
CA LEU A 118 -6.12 -3.27 -2.56
C LEU A 118 -6.29 -3.69 -1.10
N GLU A 119 -6.29 -5.00 -0.81
CA GLU A 119 -6.29 -5.50 0.58
C GLU A 119 -5.05 -5.04 1.35
N ALA A 120 -3.87 -5.03 0.71
CA ALA A 120 -2.66 -4.49 1.33
C ALA A 120 -2.78 -2.99 1.65
N GLN A 121 -3.36 -2.19 0.74
CA GLN A 121 -3.64 -0.78 1.01
C GLN A 121 -4.56 -0.63 2.23
N ALA A 122 -5.71 -1.32 2.24
CA ALA A 122 -6.66 -1.29 3.34
C ALA A 122 -6.02 -1.70 4.68
N ALA A 123 -5.23 -2.77 4.70
CA ALA A 123 -4.57 -3.27 5.91
C ALA A 123 -3.45 -2.38 6.45
N THR A 124 -3.00 -1.41 5.65
CA THR A 124 -2.06 -0.36 6.06
C THR A 124 -2.76 0.98 6.35
N GLY A 125 -4.10 0.96 6.36
CA GLY A 125 -4.97 1.98 6.91
C GLY A 125 -5.86 2.70 5.90
N HIS A 126 -5.53 2.70 4.61
CA HIS A 126 -6.26 3.51 3.64
C HIS A 126 -6.21 2.93 2.23
N ILE A 127 -7.30 3.08 1.48
CA ILE A 127 -7.31 2.96 0.03
C ILE A 127 -6.71 4.23 -0.57
N ILE A 128 -5.79 4.08 -1.51
CA ILE A 128 -5.08 5.22 -2.10
C ILE A 128 -5.66 5.54 -3.47
N ASP A 129 -6.05 6.79 -3.67
CA ASP A 129 -6.28 7.35 -4.99
C ASP A 129 -5.00 8.04 -5.48
N PRO A 130 -4.24 7.43 -6.42
CA PRO A 130 -3.00 8.01 -6.90
C PRO A 130 -3.18 9.24 -7.81
N THR A 131 -4.39 9.51 -8.30
CA THR A 131 -4.66 10.66 -9.17
C THR A 131 -4.82 11.94 -8.36
N THR A 132 -5.50 11.84 -7.21
CA THR A 132 -5.74 12.97 -6.29
C THR A 132 -4.80 12.96 -5.08
N ASN A 133 -3.97 11.92 -4.94
CA ASN A 133 -3.12 11.67 -3.78
C ASN A 133 -3.91 11.61 -2.45
N GLN A 134 -5.17 11.17 -2.51
CA GLN A 134 -6.03 11.05 -1.35
C GLN A 134 -5.92 9.67 -0.71
N LYS A 135 -6.00 9.67 0.61
CA LYS A 135 -6.13 8.47 1.44
C LYS A 135 -7.57 8.38 1.89
N LEU A 136 -8.23 7.29 1.52
CA LEU A 136 -9.66 7.08 1.68
C LEU A 136 -9.88 5.88 2.61
N THR A 137 -10.89 5.96 3.46
CA THR A 137 -11.45 4.77 4.10
C THR A 137 -12.04 3.84 3.02
N VAL A 138 -12.26 2.57 3.33
CA VAL A 138 -12.94 1.63 2.42
C VAL A 138 -14.32 2.17 2.05
N LYS A 139 -15.06 2.75 3.00
CA LYS A 139 -16.37 3.35 2.71
C LYS A 139 -16.29 4.49 1.69
N GLU A 140 -15.33 5.39 1.85
CA GLU A 140 -15.12 6.50 0.91
C GLU A 140 -14.62 6.02 -0.45
N GLY A 141 -13.71 5.05 -0.47
CA GLY A 141 -13.21 4.42 -1.68
C GLY A 141 -14.33 3.78 -2.50
N TYR A 142 -15.24 3.06 -1.86
CA TYR A 142 -16.42 2.49 -2.51
C TYR A 142 -17.31 3.57 -3.13
N ASN A 143 -17.61 4.64 -2.39
CA ASN A 143 -18.44 5.74 -2.88
C ASN A 143 -17.81 6.48 -4.06
N LYS A 144 -16.48 6.48 -4.16
CA LYS A 144 -15.72 7.06 -5.29
C LYS A 144 -15.48 6.09 -6.44
N GLY A 145 -15.99 4.86 -6.36
CA GLY A 145 -15.79 3.86 -7.40
C GLY A 145 -14.37 3.31 -7.49
N MET A 146 -13.58 3.41 -6.40
CA MET A 146 -12.21 2.88 -6.36
C MET A 146 -12.17 1.35 -6.43
N PHE A 147 -13.29 0.66 -6.21
CA PHE A 147 -13.45 -0.79 -6.34
C PHE A 147 -14.94 -1.15 -6.35
N ASP A 148 -15.25 -2.40 -6.70
CA ASP A 148 -16.62 -2.90 -6.81
C ASP A 148 -17.23 -3.40 -5.48
N LEU A 149 -18.54 -3.66 -5.49
CA LEU A 149 -19.25 -4.19 -4.33
C LEU A 149 -18.72 -5.56 -3.89
N LYS A 150 -18.21 -6.37 -4.83
CA LYS A 150 -17.66 -7.71 -4.54
C LYS A 150 -16.37 -7.62 -3.71
N ALA A 151 -15.55 -6.60 -3.95
CA ALA A 151 -14.33 -6.35 -3.20
C ALA A 151 -14.60 -5.69 -1.84
N ARG A 152 -15.68 -4.91 -1.71
CA ARG A 152 -15.97 -4.11 -0.51
C ARG A 152 -15.88 -4.89 0.80
N ASP A 153 -16.55 -6.03 0.90
CA ASP A 153 -16.62 -6.77 2.16
C ASP A 153 -15.25 -7.38 2.53
N ARG A 154 -14.46 -7.82 1.54
CA ARG A 154 -13.07 -8.26 1.76
C ARG A 154 -12.17 -7.11 2.20
N LEU A 155 -12.36 -5.93 1.61
CA LEU A 155 -11.59 -4.74 1.97
C LEU A 155 -11.94 -4.22 3.37
N LEU A 156 -13.18 -4.36 3.82
CA LEU A 156 -13.56 -4.06 5.22
C LEU A 156 -12.86 -4.99 6.21
N ILE A 157 -12.75 -6.28 5.88
CA ILE A 157 -11.96 -7.23 6.69
C ILE A 157 -10.49 -6.82 6.70
N ALA A 158 -9.94 -6.42 5.55
CA ALA A 158 -8.56 -5.96 5.48
C ALA A 158 -8.34 -4.64 6.23
N GLU A 159 -9.24 -3.65 6.14
CA GLU A 159 -9.17 -2.38 6.87
C GLU A 159 -9.19 -2.58 8.39
N ALA A 160 -9.94 -3.58 8.87
CA ALA A 160 -9.93 -3.98 10.28
C ALA A 160 -8.54 -4.42 10.78
N ALA A 161 -7.59 -4.75 9.90
CA ALA A 161 -6.19 -4.94 10.30
C ALA A 161 -5.51 -3.66 10.80
N ALA A 162 -5.96 -2.49 10.36
CA ALA A 162 -5.43 -1.20 10.76
C ALA A 162 -6.30 -0.52 11.82
N VAL A 163 -7.64 -0.59 11.69
CA VAL A 163 -8.58 0.07 12.63
C VAL A 163 -9.05 -0.85 13.76
N GLY A 164 -8.76 -2.15 13.67
CA GLY A 164 -9.07 -3.16 14.68
C GLY A 164 -10.26 -4.05 14.35
N TYR A 165 -10.11 -5.34 14.62
CA TYR A 165 -11.20 -6.30 14.52
C TYR A 165 -12.10 -6.21 15.74
N ARG A 166 -13.41 -6.30 15.51
CA ARG A 166 -14.40 -6.29 16.59
C ARG A 166 -14.44 -7.65 17.29
N ASP A 167 -14.35 -7.62 18.61
CA ASP A 167 -14.61 -8.78 19.46
C ASP A 167 -16.06 -8.71 19.97
N PRO A 168 -16.89 -9.75 19.80
CA PRO A 168 -18.22 -9.78 20.40
C PRO A 168 -18.19 -9.70 21.93
N ASN A 169 -17.09 -10.13 22.55
CA ASN A 169 -16.95 -10.23 24.00
C ASN A 169 -16.17 -9.07 24.64
N SER A 170 -15.68 -8.10 23.84
CA SER A 170 -14.86 -7.00 24.32
C SER A 170 -15.11 -5.72 23.52
N SER A 171 -15.08 -4.57 24.18
CA SER A 171 -15.10 -3.27 23.51
C SER A 171 -13.72 -2.85 22.97
N VAL A 172 -12.67 -3.62 23.27
CA VAL A 172 -11.30 -3.34 22.83
C VAL A 172 -11.09 -3.93 21.43
N PRO A 173 -10.65 -3.12 20.45
CA PRO A 173 -10.32 -3.62 19.12
C PRO A 173 -9.13 -4.59 19.16
N LEU A 174 -9.22 -5.66 18.38
CA LEU A 174 -8.16 -6.66 18.26
C LEU A 174 -7.23 -6.33 17.08
N SER A 175 -5.93 -6.51 17.28
CA SER A 175 -4.94 -6.55 16.22
C SER A 175 -5.12 -7.77 15.30
N VAL A 176 -4.42 -7.79 14.16
CA VAL A 176 -4.43 -8.94 13.23
C VAL A 176 -4.02 -10.24 13.92
N PHE A 177 -3.01 -10.18 14.78
CA PHE A 177 -2.50 -11.35 15.49
C PHE A 177 -3.49 -11.86 16.53
N GLU A 178 -4.12 -10.96 17.30
CA GLU A 178 -5.16 -11.35 18.26
C GLU A 178 -6.39 -11.93 17.54
N ALA A 179 -6.78 -11.36 16.40
CA ALA A 179 -7.85 -11.88 15.56
C ALA A 179 -7.51 -13.27 14.98
N LEU A 180 -6.25 -13.50 14.60
CA LEU A 180 -5.74 -14.81 14.19
C LEU A 180 -5.86 -15.83 15.33
N LYS A 181 -5.44 -15.49 16.55
CA LYS A 181 -5.52 -16.39 17.72
C LYS A 181 -6.97 -16.74 18.08
N LYS A 182 -7.91 -15.82 17.85
CA LYS A 182 -9.35 -16.05 18.06
C LYS A 182 -10.06 -16.70 16.86
N GLY A 183 -9.35 -16.97 15.76
CA GLY A 183 -9.93 -17.58 14.55
C GLY A 183 -10.89 -16.67 13.78
N ILE A 184 -10.87 -15.35 14.05
CA ILE A 184 -11.65 -14.35 13.30
C ILE A 184 -11.07 -14.19 11.89
N VAL A 185 -9.75 -14.32 11.76
CA VAL A 185 -9.02 -14.28 10.49
C VAL A 185 -8.20 -15.55 10.36
N ASP A 186 -8.24 -16.18 9.18
CA ASP A 186 -7.47 -17.38 8.90
C ASP A 186 -5.96 -17.05 8.76
N LYS A 187 -5.11 -18.08 8.95
CA LYS A 187 -3.64 -17.90 8.92
C LYS A 187 -3.12 -17.34 7.59
N LYS A 188 -3.70 -17.72 6.45
CA LYS A 188 -3.25 -17.25 5.13
C LYS A 188 -3.52 -15.76 4.98
N THR A 189 -4.72 -15.32 5.36
CA THR A 189 -5.10 -13.90 5.34
C THR A 189 -4.27 -13.11 6.35
N ALA A 190 -4.16 -13.56 7.60
CA ALA A 190 -3.38 -12.87 8.64
C ALA A 190 -1.91 -12.64 8.21
N LEU A 191 -1.23 -13.67 7.69
CA LEU A 191 0.14 -13.54 7.18
C LEU A 191 0.24 -12.55 6.01
N ARG A 192 -0.75 -12.55 5.09
CA ARG A 192 -0.78 -11.60 3.97
C ARG A 192 -0.87 -10.14 4.45
N LEU A 193 -1.75 -9.87 5.41
CA LEU A 193 -1.97 -8.51 5.94
C LEU A 193 -0.77 -8.06 6.79
N LEU A 194 -0.23 -8.94 7.63
CA LEU A 194 0.97 -8.66 8.43
C LEU A 194 2.20 -8.38 7.54
N GLN A 195 2.36 -9.11 6.43
CA GLN A 195 3.45 -8.86 5.48
C GLN A 195 3.31 -7.47 4.80
N ALA A 196 2.09 -6.99 4.56
CA ALA A 196 1.87 -5.64 4.06
C ALA A 196 2.25 -4.58 5.10
N GLN A 197 1.81 -4.76 6.35
CA GLN A 197 2.14 -3.89 7.48
C GLN A 197 3.66 -3.81 7.71
N GLU A 198 4.32 -4.96 7.79
CA GLU A 198 5.78 -5.05 7.99
C GLU A 198 6.54 -4.26 6.91
N ALA A 199 6.18 -4.46 5.65
CA ALA A 199 6.82 -3.76 4.53
C ALA A 199 6.60 -2.24 4.58
N VAL A 200 5.53 -1.75 5.22
CA VAL A 200 5.28 -0.32 5.40
C VAL A 200 5.83 0.22 6.71
N GLY A 201 6.51 -0.56 7.55
CA GLY A 201 7.26 -0.02 8.69
C GLY A 201 7.05 -0.74 10.01
N GLY A 202 6.14 -1.72 10.08
CA GLY A 202 5.97 -2.53 11.29
C GLY A 202 4.57 -3.10 11.45
N TYR A 203 4.21 -3.45 12.67
CA TYR A 203 2.93 -4.07 13.01
C TYR A 203 2.01 -3.05 13.67
N ILE A 204 0.75 -2.95 13.23
CA ILE A 204 -0.17 -1.92 13.73
C ILE A 204 -0.80 -2.36 15.05
N ASP A 205 -0.78 -1.46 16.03
CA ASP A 205 -1.66 -1.55 17.19
C ASP A 205 -2.93 -0.71 16.94
N PRO A 206 -4.10 -1.33 16.72
CA PRO A 206 -5.32 -0.60 16.37
C PRO A 206 -5.87 0.24 17.52
N ARG A 207 -5.44 0.01 18.77
CA ARG A 207 -5.91 0.76 19.94
C ARG A 207 -5.38 2.20 19.95
N ILE A 208 -4.19 2.39 19.36
CA ILE A 208 -3.50 3.69 19.31
C ILE A 208 -3.17 4.15 17.87
N GLY A 209 -3.34 3.27 16.88
CA GLY A 209 -3.16 3.60 15.46
C GLY A 209 -1.70 3.80 15.04
N VAL A 210 -0.73 3.15 15.69
CA VAL A 210 0.72 3.34 15.45
C VAL A 210 1.39 2.03 15.04
N PHE A 211 2.43 2.13 14.21
CA PHE A 211 3.28 1.00 13.82
C PHE A 211 4.36 0.72 14.85
N PHE A 212 4.54 -0.54 15.18
CA PHE A 212 5.60 -1.03 16.05
C PHE A 212 6.61 -1.89 15.28
N THR A 213 7.90 -1.73 15.61
CA THR A 213 8.95 -2.65 15.17
C THR A 213 8.69 -4.06 15.68
N LYS A 214 9.29 -5.07 15.04
CA LYS A 214 9.21 -6.48 15.46
C LYS A 214 9.35 -6.66 16.97
N ASP A 215 10.45 -6.18 17.54
CA ASP A 215 10.78 -6.41 18.96
C ASP A 215 9.74 -5.79 19.89
N THR A 216 9.20 -4.62 19.50
CA THR A 216 8.16 -3.95 20.28
C THR A 216 6.81 -4.63 20.13
N ALA A 217 6.50 -5.12 18.92
CA ALA A 217 5.27 -5.87 18.65
C ALA A 217 5.22 -7.18 19.45
N ILE A 218 6.33 -7.92 19.53
CA ILE A 218 6.43 -9.14 20.35
C ILE A 218 6.23 -8.82 21.83
N LYS A 219 6.93 -7.81 22.37
CA LYS A 219 6.76 -7.38 23.78
C LYS A 219 5.34 -6.97 24.13
N ARG A 220 4.58 -6.45 23.14
CA ARG A 220 3.20 -6.01 23.28
C ARG A 220 2.17 -7.10 22.92
N ASN A 221 2.59 -8.32 22.64
CA ASN A 221 1.73 -9.42 22.19
C ASN A 221 0.92 -9.08 20.91
N LEU A 222 1.45 -8.23 20.04
CA LEU A 222 0.89 -7.93 18.71
C LEU A 222 1.40 -8.91 17.65
N LEU A 223 2.37 -9.74 18.01
CA LEU A 223 2.98 -10.79 17.19
C LEU A 223 3.63 -11.80 18.14
N ASP A 224 3.63 -13.10 17.81
CA ASP A 224 4.46 -14.10 18.48
C ASP A 224 5.62 -14.58 17.60
N GLU A 225 6.57 -15.29 18.20
CA GLU A 225 7.73 -15.85 17.50
C GLU A 225 7.33 -16.81 16.39
N ASP A 226 6.28 -17.62 16.57
CA ASP A 226 5.82 -18.56 15.55
C ASP A 226 5.27 -17.86 14.31
N THR A 227 4.46 -16.82 14.49
CA THR A 227 3.93 -16.00 13.40
C THR A 227 5.04 -15.21 12.74
N TRP A 228 5.97 -14.68 13.53
CA TRP A 228 7.15 -14.01 12.99
C TRP A 228 8.02 -14.95 12.16
N ASN A 229 8.30 -16.17 12.63
CA ASN A 229 9.05 -17.17 11.88
C ASN A 229 8.34 -17.52 10.56
N ALA A 230 7.01 -17.62 10.58
CA ALA A 230 6.21 -17.83 9.38
C ALA A 230 6.28 -16.65 8.39
N LEU A 231 6.40 -15.41 8.86
CA LEU A 231 6.63 -14.22 8.02
C LEU A 231 8.06 -14.20 7.47
N ASN A 232 9.05 -14.52 8.31
CA ASN A 232 10.47 -14.55 7.96
C ASN A 232 10.80 -15.66 6.94
N ALA A 233 9.98 -16.71 6.86
CA ALA A 233 10.00 -17.69 5.77
C ALA A 233 9.58 -17.10 4.40
N ASN A 234 9.24 -15.80 4.36
CA ASN A 234 8.90 -15.02 3.19
C ASN A 234 7.74 -15.64 2.37
N PRO A 235 6.56 -15.82 2.99
CA PRO A 235 5.44 -16.50 2.35
C PRO A 235 4.97 -15.70 1.13
N LYS A 236 4.71 -16.42 0.04
CA LYS A 236 4.36 -15.83 -1.26
C LYS A 236 2.85 -15.54 -1.31
N CYS A 237 2.44 -14.49 -0.61
CA CYS A 237 1.04 -14.12 -0.39
C CYS A 237 0.42 -13.23 -1.49
N TYR A 238 1.23 -12.76 -2.44
CA TYR A 238 0.85 -11.85 -3.52
C TYR A 238 1.17 -12.43 -4.89
N ILE A 239 0.75 -11.76 -5.97
CA ILE A 239 0.98 -12.22 -7.34
C ILE A 239 1.76 -11.14 -8.09
N ASP A 240 2.85 -11.53 -8.71
CA ASP A 240 3.62 -10.67 -9.60
C ASP A 240 2.83 -10.46 -10.92
N PRO A 241 2.52 -9.22 -11.31
CA PRO A 241 1.71 -8.95 -12.49
C PRO A 241 2.40 -9.31 -13.82
N GLU A 242 3.72 -9.36 -13.87
CA GLU A 242 4.46 -9.71 -15.09
C GLU A 242 4.63 -11.22 -15.22
N THR A 243 5.09 -11.87 -14.15
CA THR A 243 5.40 -13.30 -14.19
C THR A 243 4.20 -14.20 -13.88
N LYS A 244 3.11 -13.62 -13.33
CA LYS A 244 1.91 -14.32 -12.82
C LYS A 244 2.20 -15.36 -11.73
N LYS A 245 3.40 -15.30 -11.12
CA LYS A 245 3.81 -16.21 -10.04
C LYS A 245 3.54 -15.59 -8.68
N ASN A 246 3.34 -16.45 -7.69
CA ASN A 246 3.23 -16.00 -6.31
C ASN A 246 4.56 -15.40 -5.84
N ILE A 247 4.47 -14.29 -5.12
CA ILE A 247 5.59 -13.48 -4.63
C ILE A 247 5.23 -12.89 -3.27
N SER A 248 6.21 -12.42 -2.50
CA SER A 248 5.94 -11.65 -1.29
C SER A 248 5.76 -10.17 -1.59
N TYR A 249 5.06 -9.48 -0.68
CA TYR A 249 4.78 -8.06 -0.82
C TYR A 249 6.03 -7.20 -0.82
N GLU A 250 7.01 -7.52 0.03
CA GLU A 250 8.27 -6.78 0.11
C GLU A 250 9.02 -6.81 -1.23
N VAL A 251 9.16 -7.98 -1.84
CA VAL A 251 9.82 -8.12 -3.13
C VAL A 251 9.05 -7.35 -4.22
N LEU A 252 7.72 -7.38 -4.19
CA LEU A 252 6.90 -6.62 -5.13
C LEU A 252 7.05 -5.10 -4.93
N LYS A 253 7.08 -4.64 -3.68
CA LYS A 253 7.28 -3.24 -3.31
C LYS A 253 8.67 -2.74 -3.71
N ASN A 254 9.69 -3.60 -3.63
CA ASN A 254 11.06 -3.25 -4.04
C ASN A 254 11.21 -3.07 -5.56
N LYS A 255 10.30 -3.63 -6.36
CA LYS A 255 10.22 -3.35 -7.81
C LYS A 255 9.58 -2.00 -8.14
N CYS A 256 8.92 -1.36 -7.17
CA CYS A 256 8.17 -0.14 -7.43
C CYS A 256 9.08 1.07 -7.63
N THR A 257 8.67 1.95 -8.53
CA THR A 257 9.25 3.29 -8.66
C THR A 257 8.54 4.23 -7.70
N THR A 258 9.27 5.20 -7.14
CA THR A 258 8.67 6.21 -6.25
C THR A 258 8.48 7.50 -7.04
N ASP A 259 7.26 8.03 -7.02
CA ASP A 259 6.98 9.32 -7.63
C ASP A 259 7.56 10.45 -6.78
N ILE A 260 8.35 11.32 -7.41
CA ILE A 260 9.06 12.41 -6.72
C ILE A 260 8.07 13.43 -6.14
N ASN A 261 6.95 13.68 -6.82
CA ASN A 261 6.00 14.72 -6.42
C ASN A 261 5.10 14.26 -5.27
N SER A 262 4.53 13.06 -5.38
CA SER A 262 3.57 12.54 -4.38
C SER A 262 4.21 11.66 -3.29
N GLY A 263 5.41 11.12 -3.53
CA GLY A 263 6.03 10.09 -2.70
C GLY A 263 5.40 8.70 -2.84
N LEU A 264 4.35 8.56 -3.66
CA LEU A 264 3.64 7.29 -3.86
C LEU A 264 4.50 6.28 -4.62
N LYS A 265 4.30 5.00 -4.31
CA LYS A 265 5.00 3.88 -4.97
C LYS A 265 4.13 3.28 -6.06
N PHE A 266 4.68 3.15 -7.27
CA PHE A 266 4.02 2.60 -8.43
C PHE A 266 4.75 1.36 -8.94
N LEU A 267 4.01 0.27 -9.09
CA LEU A 267 4.51 -0.98 -9.63
C LEU A 267 4.63 -0.87 -11.16
N PRO A 268 5.82 -1.04 -11.75
CA PRO A 268 5.96 -1.07 -13.20
C PRO A 268 5.21 -2.28 -13.78
N VAL A 269 4.44 -2.04 -14.85
CA VAL A 269 3.77 -3.09 -15.61
C VAL A 269 3.95 -2.84 -17.12
N SER A 270 4.29 -3.89 -17.84
CA SER A 270 4.31 -3.89 -19.30
C SER A 270 2.91 -4.13 -19.85
N LYS A 271 2.58 -3.52 -20.99
CA LYS A 271 1.36 -3.89 -21.73
C LYS A 271 1.60 -5.27 -22.32
N SER A 272 0.93 -6.30 -21.81
CA SER A 272 0.91 -7.59 -22.48
C SER A 272 0.17 -7.42 -23.81
N ILE A 273 0.89 -7.52 -24.93
CA ILE A 273 0.27 -7.77 -26.23
C ILE A 273 -0.29 -9.18 -26.14
N ASP A 274 -1.61 -9.31 -26.08
CA ASP A 274 -2.26 -10.62 -26.16
C ASP A 274 -1.90 -11.25 -27.51
N PRO A 275 -1.24 -12.43 -27.56
CA PRO A 275 -0.96 -13.11 -28.81
C PRO A 275 -2.23 -13.44 -29.61
N SER A 276 -3.40 -13.45 -28.97
CA SER A 276 -4.72 -13.60 -29.62
C SER A 276 -5.15 -12.37 -30.42
N ASN A 277 -4.54 -11.20 -30.17
CA ASN A 277 -4.74 -9.95 -30.91
C ASN A 277 -3.72 -9.75 -32.03
N LEU A 278 -2.80 -10.70 -32.25
CA LEU A 278 -1.90 -10.69 -33.40
C LEU A 278 -2.64 -11.23 -34.62
N ILE A 279 -3.46 -10.38 -35.26
CA ILE A 279 -3.88 -10.63 -36.64
C ILE A 279 -2.64 -10.44 -37.51
N PHE A 280 -1.99 -11.53 -37.88
CA PHE A 280 -1.04 -11.52 -38.99
C PHE A 280 -1.86 -11.36 -40.28
N ASP A 281 -1.92 -10.13 -40.80
CA ASP A 281 -2.29 -9.90 -42.20
C ASP A 281 -1.22 -10.54 -43.08
N GLY A 282 -1.41 -11.83 -43.37
CA GLY A 282 -0.54 -12.59 -44.24
C GLY A 282 -0.43 -11.89 -45.58
N VAL A 283 0.79 -11.49 -45.95
CA VAL A 283 1.13 -11.01 -47.29
C VAL A 283 0.96 -12.16 -48.28
N ARG A 284 -0.27 -12.39 -48.76
CA ARG A 284 -0.49 -13.18 -49.98
C ARG A 284 -0.21 -12.26 -51.16
N LYS A 285 1.05 -12.25 -51.63
CA LYS A 285 1.34 -11.86 -53.00
C LYS A 285 0.67 -12.89 -53.92
N SER A 286 -0.44 -12.51 -54.53
CA SER A 286 -0.99 -13.21 -55.70
C SER A 286 0.05 -13.10 -56.82
N ILE A 287 0.68 -14.22 -57.16
CA ILE A 287 1.55 -14.30 -58.32
C ILE A 287 0.65 -14.68 -59.49
N SER A 288 0.31 -13.72 -60.35
CA SER A 288 -0.31 -14.00 -61.65
C SER A 288 0.73 -14.64 -62.56
N GLY A 289 0.73 -15.97 -62.68
CA GLY A 289 1.53 -16.69 -63.65
C GLY A 289 0.87 -16.62 -65.03
N SER A 290 1.42 -15.80 -65.94
CA SER A 290 1.14 -15.88 -67.37
C SER A 290 1.57 -17.25 -67.91
N GLN A 291 0.70 -17.84 -68.73
CA GLN A 291 0.97 -19.00 -69.58
C GLN A 291 2.27 -18.85 -70.35
N HIS A 292 3.01 -19.95 -70.59
CA HIS A 292 3.69 -20.29 -71.85
C HIS A 292 4.25 -21.73 -71.80
N GLY A 293 4.01 -22.50 -72.87
CA GLY A 293 4.94 -23.52 -73.37
C GLY A 293 4.83 -24.94 -72.80
N GLY A 294 4.46 -25.91 -73.64
CA GLY A 294 4.31 -27.32 -73.27
C GLY A 294 5.59 -28.15 -73.37
N ALA A 295 5.54 -29.39 -72.85
CA ALA A 295 6.22 -30.58 -73.36
C ALA A 295 5.82 -31.82 -72.54
N LYS A 296 5.85 -32.97 -73.22
CA LYS A 296 5.44 -34.32 -72.81
C LYS A 296 6.32 -34.93 -71.71
N GLY A 297 5.78 -35.89 -70.94
CA GLY A 297 6.60 -36.96 -70.34
C GLY A 297 6.07 -37.63 -69.06
N SER A 298 5.57 -38.85 -69.23
CA SER A 298 5.79 -40.04 -68.39
C SER A 298 5.16 -40.19 -66.99
N VAL A 299 4.46 -41.33 -66.85
CA VAL A 299 3.85 -41.96 -65.66
C VAL A 299 4.89 -42.74 -64.86
N VAL A 300 4.96 -42.60 -63.52
CA VAL A 300 4.94 -43.68 -62.46
C VAL A 300 4.91 -43.05 -61.04
N PRO A 301 4.52 -43.77 -59.95
CA PRO A 301 3.69 -43.22 -58.87
C PRO A 301 4.40 -43.04 -57.52
N GLY A 302 3.84 -42.17 -56.65
CA GLY A 302 4.24 -41.96 -55.26
C GLY A 302 3.10 -42.25 -54.26
N PRO A 303 3.40 -42.57 -52.99
CA PRO A 303 2.58 -43.48 -52.18
C PRO A 303 1.47 -42.84 -51.34
N ARG A 304 0.59 -43.76 -50.90
CA ARG A 304 -0.68 -43.63 -50.17
C ARG A 304 -0.68 -42.69 -48.97
N LEU A 305 -1.75 -41.90 -48.89
CA LEU A 305 -2.25 -41.24 -47.69
C LEU A 305 -2.93 -42.27 -46.77
N LEU A 306 -2.55 -42.29 -45.49
CA LEU A 306 -3.32 -42.91 -44.43
C LEU A 306 -4.16 -41.83 -43.75
N GLY A 307 -5.48 -41.99 -43.86
CA GLY A 307 -6.47 -41.14 -43.22
C GLY A 307 -6.68 -41.51 -41.75
N ALA A 308 -7.23 -40.55 -41.01
CA ALA A 308 -7.87 -40.80 -39.72
C ALA A 308 -9.30 -40.26 -39.81
N GLN A 309 -10.26 -41.18 -39.86
CA GLN A 309 -11.69 -40.91 -39.70
C GLN A 309 -12.10 -41.21 -38.26
N ASN A 310 -12.79 -40.24 -37.68
CA ASN A 310 -13.91 -40.31 -36.74
C ASN A 310 -14.38 -41.70 -36.28
N TRP A 311 -14.51 -41.89 -34.97
CA TRP A 311 -15.59 -42.68 -34.37
C TRP A 311 -16.09 -42.02 -33.08
N THR A 312 -17.38 -41.70 -33.08
CA THR A 312 -18.24 -41.38 -31.94
C THR A 312 -18.87 -42.67 -31.39
N HIS A 313 -19.18 -42.71 -30.09
CA HIS A 313 -20.29 -43.42 -29.36
C HIS A 313 -19.84 -43.49 -27.88
N SER A 314 -20.44 -42.83 -26.88
CA SER A 314 -21.77 -42.96 -26.27
C SER A 314 -22.13 -44.37 -25.75
N ILE A 315 -22.24 -44.47 -24.41
CA ILE A 315 -23.33 -45.05 -23.58
C ILE A 315 -22.98 -46.12 -22.51
N ASN A 316 -23.31 -45.72 -21.26
CA ASN A 316 -23.92 -46.38 -20.09
C ASN A 316 -23.23 -47.43 -19.18
N LEU A 317 -23.30 -47.06 -17.88
CA LEU A 317 -23.79 -47.78 -16.68
C LEU A 317 -23.29 -49.20 -16.41
N TYR A 318 -22.56 -49.34 -15.30
CA TYR A 318 -23.02 -50.04 -14.08
C TYR A 318 -22.41 -49.36 -12.85
#